data_AF-A0A1D2R1N5-F1
#
_entry.id   AF-A0A1D2R1N5-F1
#
_cell.length_a   1.000
_cell.length_b   1.000
_cell.length_c   1.000
_cell.angle_alpha   90.00
_cell.angle_beta   90.00
_cell.angle_gamma   90.00
#
_symmetry.space_group_name_H-M   'P 1'
#
loop_
_entity.id
_entity.type
_entity.pdbx_description
1 polymer ?
#
loop_
_entity_poly.entity_id
_entity_poly.type
_entity_poly.pdbx_seq_one_letter_code
_entity_poly.pdbx_strand_id
1 'polypeptide(L)'
;MINTNSIKMSINKKLNKIMNEKKTKRSKVFSLMLNTFFILSILICLASGQAAGALDLFYTGDVEIYSMYTIINAENTHAQITVDYTLFQQLPSEYGKDRGTYVNLTFSEYDMDDVNVLIDGKEFTNPVYFTPGEVKEVHITYTQDIKGTTLKSIDVNPILLFDGMRNSKRVSLYNLKLLVPSGINKLITSSIEYDSTSSANRTSYYWNKKNVYPTSLNVKWSTIDADISIKKSVLTDIIKTDGVMIVEVLVENKGNKDARDVVLSDTILLSDFEPIEPKEDFVYEDAIVATWKKEIDILKAGERKTFTYQIKLKNPAVSTLKPIIAIIDGSLIGVSNDVIIKDKICGDKICMHNETYENCPQDCPVGKDNYCDPKEDRKCDPDCDPRNDIDCTKDTDNDGIIDILDNCPLVNNPDKADSDADGVGDACDNCPNKYNPDQKDSDNDGIGDACESEIPWWLVILIIILILIMILVLWKKTGYWQWIVIGIIILIIILIFMLWKIYSGL
;
A
#
# COMPACT_ATOMS: atom_id res chain seq x y z
N MET A 1 27.18 -22.15 34.64
CA MET A 1 27.42 -21.13 33.60
C MET A 1 28.16 -21.77 32.43
N ILE A 2 27.42 -22.18 31.39
CA ILE A 2 27.94 -22.36 30.04
C ILE A 2 27.03 -21.49 29.17
N ASN A 3 27.61 -20.45 28.58
CA ASN A 3 26.90 -19.42 27.82
C ASN A 3 26.38 -20.01 26.49
N THR A 4 25.11 -20.40 26.48
CA THR A 4 24.41 -21.02 25.34
C THR A 4 24.19 -20.06 24.17
N ASN A 5 24.31 -18.75 24.39
CA ASN A 5 24.11 -17.74 23.33
C ASN A 5 25.31 -17.64 22.38
N SER A 6 26.54 -17.89 22.85
CA SER A 6 27.74 -17.89 22.00
C SER A 6 27.77 -19.06 21.00
N ILE A 7 27.27 -20.23 21.41
CA ILE A 7 27.23 -21.44 20.57
C ILE A 7 26.15 -21.33 19.48
N LYS A 8 24.98 -20.76 19.82
CA LYS A 8 23.86 -20.57 18.89
C LYS A 8 24.23 -19.64 17.72
N MET A 9 25.01 -18.59 18.00
CA MET A 9 25.39 -17.59 17.01
C MET A 9 26.49 -18.08 16.05
N SER A 10 27.42 -18.92 16.53
CA SER A 10 28.47 -19.54 15.70
C SER A 10 27.93 -20.62 14.75
N ILE A 11 26.93 -21.39 15.21
CA ILE A 11 26.26 -22.44 14.42
C ILE A 11 25.41 -21.81 13.30
N ASN A 12 24.62 -20.78 13.59
CA ASN A 12 23.78 -20.10 12.58
C ASN A 12 24.61 -19.40 11.49
N LYS A 13 25.77 -18.82 11.85
CA LYS A 13 26.67 -18.18 10.87
C LYS A 13 27.34 -19.19 9.93
N LYS A 14 27.64 -20.39 10.42
CA LYS A 14 28.16 -21.51 9.61
C LYS A 14 27.07 -22.14 8.72
N LEU A 15 25.85 -22.30 9.23
CA LEU A 15 24.71 -22.82 8.48
C LEU A 15 24.31 -21.90 7.30
N ASN A 16 24.25 -20.58 7.52
CA ASN A 16 23.94 -19.63 6.44
C ASN A 16 25.04 -19.56 5.37
N LYS A 17 26.32 -19.77 5.74
CA LYS A 17 27.42 -19.86 4.77
C LYS A 17 27.33 -21.13 3.92
N ILE A 18 26.94 -22.27 4.50
CA ILE A 18 26.76 -23.55 3.78
C ILE A 18 25.51 -23.51 2.88
N MET A 19 24.44 -22.84 3.29
CA MET A 19 23.22 -22.72 2.48
C MET A 19 23.38 -21.80 1.27
N ASN A 20 24.26 -20.78 1.32
CA ASN A 20 24.48 -19.87 0.20
C ASN A 20 25.46 -20.37 -0.87
N GLU A 21 26.25 -21.42 -0.62
CA GLU A 21 27.25 -21.91 -1.59
C GLU A 21 26.80 -23.08 -2.49
N LYS A 22 25.56 -23.60 -2.36
CA LYS A 22 25.10 -24.75 -3.17
C LYS A 22 23.70 -24.61 -3.76
N LYS A 23 23.51 -23.63 -4.65
CA LYS A 23 22.43 -23.68 -5.65
C LYS A 23 22.87 -24.52 -6.86
N THR A 24 22.81 -25.84 -6.76
CA THR A 24 22.75 -26.74 -7.94
C THR A 24 22.11 -28.08 -7.58
N LYS A 25 21.06 -28.45 -8.35
CA LYS A 25 20.36 -29.73 -8.63
C LYS A 25 20.44 -30.99 -7.72
N ARG A 26 21.22 -31.04 -6.64
CA ARG A 26 21.41 -32.20 -5.74
C ARG A 26 20.49 -32.23 -4.51
N SER A 27 19.63 -31.22 -4.27
CA SER A 27 18.82 -31.15 -3.04
C SER A 27 17.57 -32.05 -3.02
N LYS A 28 17.04 -32.44 -4.18
CA LYS A 28 15.82 -33.27 -4.23
C LYS A 28 16.05 -34.73 -3.78
N VAL A 29 17.21 -35.31 -4.07
CA VAL A 29 17.53 -36.70 -3.68
C VAL A 29 17.84 -36.80 -2.17
N PHE A 30 18.51 -35.79 -1.61
CA PHE A 30 18.83 -35.76 -0.18
C PHE A 30 17.59 -35.54 0.69
N SER A 31 16.64 -34.71 0.23
CA SER A 31 15.34 -34.53 0.89
C SER A 31 14.49 -35.81 0.88
N LEU A 32 14.58 -36.62 -0.18
CA LEU A 32 13.83 -37.86 -0.28
C LEU A 32 14.39 -38.93 0.69
N MET A 33 15.72 -39.02 0.83
CA MET A 33 16.35 -39.99 1.75
C MET A 33 16.19 -39.63 3.23
N LEU A 34 16.07 -38.34 3.57
CA LEU A 34 15.85 -37.91 4.96
C LEU A 34 14.40 -38.17 5.41
N ASN A 35 13.44 -37.95 4.51
CA ASN A 35 12.03 -38.22 4.79
C ASN A 35 11.73 -39.72 4.92
N THR A 36 12.40 -40.58 4.14
CA THR A 36 12.24 -42.03 4.26
C THR A 36 12.84 -42.57 5.56
N PHE A 37 13.96 -42.01 6.04
CA PHE A 37 14.52 -42.36 7.35
C PHE A 37 13.60 -41.97 8.51
N PHE A 38 12.96 -40.79 8.42
CA PHE A 38 12.01 -40.33 9.43
C PHE A 38 10.77 -41.24 9.50
N ILE A 39 10.21 -41.61 8.34
CA ILE A 39 9.04 -42.51 8.27
C ILE A 39 9.39 -43.91 8.79
N LEU A 40 10.60 -44.42 8.49
CA LEU A 40 11.04 -45.72 8.98
C LEU A 40 11.24 -45.72 10.50
N SER A 41 11.73 -44.62 11.08
CA SER A 41 11.86 -44.48 12.54
C SER A 41 10.51 -44.47 13.28
N ILE A 42 9.48 -43.88 12.66
CA ILE A 42 8.10 -43.86 13.20
C ILE A 42 7.48 -45.26 13.12
N LEU A 43 7.69 -45.97 12.01
CA LEU A 43 7.21 -47.36 11.85
C LEU A 43 7.88 -48.35 12.81
N ILE A 44 9.17 -48.16 13.11
CA ILE A 44 9.90 -48.98 14.09
C ILE A 44 9.38 -48.73 15.52
N CYS A 45 8.95 -47.50 15.85
CA CYS A 45 8.31 -47.19 17.14
C CYS A 45 6.89 -47.78 17.26
N LEU A 46 6.14 -47.87 16.17
CA LEU A 46 4.80 -48.48 16.16
C LEU A 46 4.87 -50.01 16.27
N ALA A 47 5.93 -50.63 15.77
CA ALA A 47 6.10 -52.09 15.80
C ALA A 47 6.62 -52.64 17.15
N SER A 48 7.17 -51.80 18.04
CA SER A 48 7.78 -52.24 19.29
C SER A 48 6.81 -52.46 20.45
N GLY A 49 5.50 -52.25 20.26
CA GLY A 49 4.49 -52.51 21.28
C GLY A 49 4.62 -51.67 22.57
N GLN A 50 5.57 -50.74 22.63
CA GLN A 50 5.72 -49.74 23.70
C GLN A 50 4.93 -48.45 23.41
N ALA A 51 3.99 -48.49 22.47
CA ALA A 51 3.08 -47.39 22.16
C ALA A 51 1.90 -47.26 23.15
N ALA A 52 1.96 -47.92 24.32
CA ALA A 52 1.00 -47.73 25.41
C ALA A 52 1.46 -46.68 26.45
N GLY A 53 2.59 -46.01 26.24
CA GLY A 53 3.10 -44.97 27.15
C GLY A 53 3.77 -43.77 26.47
N ALA A 54 3.65 -43.62 25.15
CA ALA A 54 4.29 -42.55 24.38
C ALA A 54 3.29 -41.63 23.63
N LEU A 55 1.99 -41.75 23.93
CA LEU A 55 0.92 -40.93 23.36
C LEU A 55 0.17 -40.06 24.39
N ASP A 56 0.60 -40.03 25.66
CA ASP A 56 0.12 -39.07 26.67
C ASP A 56 0.72 -37.66 26.49
N LEU A 57 1.15 -37.31 25.27
CA LEU A 57 1.79 -36.02 24.96
C LEU A 57 0.82 -34.94 24.47
N PHE A 58 -0.48 -35.11 24.72
CA PHE A 58 -1.46 -34.07 24.47
C PHE A 58 -2.27 -33.82 25.75
N TYR A 59 -2.10 -32.62 26.29
CA TYR A 59 -2.90 -31.93 27.29
C TYR A 59 -4.20 -32.66 27.68
N THR A 60 -4.29 -33.14 28.92
CA THR A 60 -5.59 -33.51 29.49
C THR A 60 -6.35 -32.20 29.67
N GLY A 61 -7.41 -31.99 28.90
CA GLY A 61 -8.27 -30.80 28.92
C GLY A 61 -9.12 -30.68 30.18
N ASP A 62 -8.50 -31.02 31.30
CA ASP A 62 -9.04 -31.47 32.57
C ASP A 62 -9.07 -30.33 33.58
N VAL A 63 -8.08 -29.42 33.57
CA VAL A 63 -8.15 -28.15 34.31
C VAL A 63 -8.55 -27.03 33.35
N GLU A 64 -9.55 -26.26 33.76
CA GLU A 64 -10.05 -25.10 33.04
C GLU A 64 -9.98 -23.84 33.89
N ILE A 65 -9.86 -22.70 33.23
CA ILE A 65 -10.05 -21.40 33.87
C ILE A 65 -11.55 -21.12 33.85
N TYR A 66 -12.21 -21.25 34.99
CA TYR A 66 -13.63 -20.97 35.14
C TYR A 66 -13.91 -19.48 35.08
N SER A 67 -13.18 -18.71 35.88
CA SER A 67 -13.30 -17.25 35.95
C SER A 67 -11.93 -16.60 36.10
N MET A 68 -11.87 -15.34 35.67
CA MET A 68 -10.66 -14.54 35.71
C MET A 68 -11.01 -13.10 36.04
N TYR A 69 -10.37 -12.58 37.09
CA TYR A 69 -10.53 -11.21 37.55
C TYR A 69 -9.18 -10.52 37.55
N THR A 70 -9.07 -9.39 36.85
CA THR A 70 -7.82 -8.63 36.73
C THR A 70 -8.02 -7.21 37.23
N ILE A 71 -7.20 -6.80 38.19
CA ILE A 71 -7.08 -5.40 38.61
C ILE A 71 -5.72 -4.89 38.15
N ILE A 72 -5.73 -3.77 37.43
CA ILE A 72 -4.54 -2.98 37.11
C ILE A 72 -4.64 -1.69 37.90
N ASN A 73 -3.81 -1.56 38.93
CA ASN A 73 -3.70 -0.36 39.74
C ASN A 73 -2.50 0.47 39.24
N ALA A 74 -2.74 1.37 38.29
CA ALA A 74 -1.71 2.17 37.65
C ALA A 74 -1.46 3.47 38.42
N GLU A 75 -0.20 3.67 38.83
CA GLU A 75 0.32 4.93 39.36
C GLU A 75 1.09 5.69 38.25
N ASN A 76 1.86 6.72 38.58
CA ASN A 76 2.54 7.54 37.57
C ASN A 76 3.69 6.82 36.85
N THR A 77 4.36 5.89 37.52
CA THR A 77 5.60 5.26 37.02
C THR A 77 5.53 3.73 36.99
N HIS A 78 4.70 3.12 37.83
CA HIS A 78 4.55 1.67 37.92
C HIS A 78 3.07 1.34 38.06
N ALA A 79 2.70 0.12 37.64
CA ALA A 79 1.40 -0.45 37.94
C ALA A 79 1.57 -1.70 38.78
N GLN A 80 0.71 -1.86 39.78
CA GLN A 80 0.52 -3.13 40.46
C GLN A 80 -0.59 -3.88 39.74
N ILE A 81 -0.29 -5.08 39.27
CA ILE A 81 -1.24 -5.94 38.56
C ILE A 81 -1.56 -7.13 39.45
N THR A 82 -2.85 -7.34 39.65
CA THR A 82 -3.38 -8.49 40.38
C THR A 82 -4.27 -9.28 39.44
N VAL A 83 -4.03 -10.60 39.37
CA VAL A 83 -4.85 -11.52 38.57
C VAL A 83 -5.28 -12.69 39.44
N ASP A 84 -6.60 -12.83 39.59
CA ASP A 84 -7.24 -13.94 40.28
C ASP A 84 -7.82 -14.90 39.24
N TYR A 85 -7.38 -16.16 39.25
CA TYR A 85 -7.96 -17.24 38.48
C TYR A 85 -8.72 -18.19 39.39
N THR A 86 -9.92 -18.58 38.97
CA THR A 86 -10.61 -19.75 39.50
C THR A 86 -10.33 -20.91 38.56
N LEU A 87 -9.50 -21.84 39.00
CA LEU A 87 -9.20 -23.06 38.26
C LEU A 87 -10.15 -24.16 38.69
N PHE A 88 -10.76 -24.84 37.73
CA PHE A 88 -11.66 -25.95 37.99
C PHE A 88 -11.15 -27.19 37.28
N GLN A 89 -10.92 -28.24 38.05
CA GLN A 89 -10.64 -29.56 37.52
C GLN A 89 -11.97 -30.25 37.15
N GLN A 90 -12.22 -30.39 35.85
CA GLN A 90 -13.30 -31.20 35.32
C GLN A 90 -13.19 -32.66 35.80
N LEU A 91 -14.34 -33.28 36.07
CA LEU A 91 -14.39 -34.70 36.37
C LEU A 91 -14.04 -35.48 35.08
N PRO A 92 -13.06 -36.41 35.10
CA PRO A 92 -12.71 -37.17 33.90
C PRO A 92 -13.94 -37.92 33.38
N SER A 93 -14.25 -37.80 32.10
CA SER A 93 -15.48 -38.37 31.53
C SER A 93 -15.45 -39.90 31.44
N GLU A 94 -14.29 -40.55 31.49
CA GLU A 94 -14.18 -42.01 31.29
C GLU A 94 -13.16 -42.75 32.19
N TYR A 95 -12.38 -42.05 33.02
CA TYR A 95 -11.38 -42.68 33.90
C TYR A 95 -11.70 -42.36 35.37
N GLY A 96 -11.82 -43.41 36.19
CA GLY A 96 -12.43 -43.37 37.53
C GLY A 96 -12.05 -42.19 38.44
N LYS A 97 -13.00 -41.83 39.31
CA LYS A 97 -13.05 -40.68 40.24
C LYS A 97 -11.85 -40.49 41.20
N ASP A 98 -10.84 -41.35 41.15
CA ASP A 98 -9.80 -41.46 42.18
C ASP A 98 -8.40 -41.04 41.71
N ARG A 99 -8.21 -40.64 40.44
CA ARG A 99 -6.91 -40.18 39.94
C ARG A 99 -6.92 -38.65 39.75
N GLY A 100 -6.34 -37.94 40.71
CA GLY A 100 -5.99 -36.53 40.53
C GLY A 100 -4.83 -36.33 39.54
N THR A 101 -4.67 -35.10 39.06
CA THR A 101 -3.74 -34.72 38.00
C THR A 101 -2.72 -33.70 38.53
N TYR A 102 -1.47 -33.84 38.10
CA TYR A 102 -0.44 -32.82 38.30
C TYR A 102 -0.36 -31.93 37.06
N VAL A 103 -0.41 -30.62 37.25
CA VAL A 103 -0.32 -29.64 36.16
C VAL A 103 0.77 -28.63 36.47
N ASN A 104 1.66 -28.39 35.50
CA ASN A 104 2.62 -27.31 35.61
C ASN A 104 1.96 -25.99 35.23
N LEU A 105 1.92 -25.03 36.15
CA LEU A 105 1.44 -23.69 35.86
C LEU A 105 2.62 -22.79 35.50
N THR A 106 2.50 -22.05 34.40
CA THR A 106 3.49 -21.05 33.98
C THR A 106 2.79 -19.71 33.75
N PHE A 107 3.40 -18.64 34.26
CA PHE A 107 2.83 -17.30 34.30
C PHE A 107 3.69 -16.34 33.47
N SER A 108 3.14 -15.85 32.35
CA SER A 108 3.73 -14.85 31.43
C SER A 108 5.13 -15.18 30.84
N GLU A 109 5.47 -14.51 29.73
CA GLU A 109 6.73 -14.67 28.99
C GLU A 109 7.68 -13.47 29.15
N TYR A 110 7.30 -12.45 29.93
CA TYR A 110 8.03 -11.18 30.04
C TYR A 110 8.73 -11.02 31.40
N ASP A 111 9.83 -10.25 31.41
CA ASP A 111 10.52 -9.81 32.63
C ASP A 111 9.55 -9.03 33.52
N MET A 112 9.08 -9.68 34.59
CA MET A 112 8.27 -9.08 35.63
C MET A 112 9.12 -9.02 36.89
N ASP A 113 9.22 -7.85 37.49
CA ASP A 113 9.88 -7.69 38.78
C ASP A 113 8.96 -8.16 39.91
N ASP A 114 9.52 -8.92 40.85
CA ASP A 114 8.88 -9.36 42.09
C ASP A 114 7.48 -9.99 41.90
N VAL A 115 7.41 -11.09 41.15
CA VAL A 115 6.18 -11.89 41.00
C VAL A 115 5.90 -12.69 42.26
N ASN A 116 4.75 -12.45 42.88
CA ASN A 116 4.22 -13.25 43.97
C ASN A 116 3.01 -14.07 43.47
N VAL A 117 3.05 -15.38 43.66
CA VAL A 117 1.98 -16.30 43.29
C VAL A 117 1.54 -17.06 44.53
N LEU A 118 0.23 -17.04 44.80
CA LEU A 118 -0.40 -17.81 45.84
C LEU A 118 -1.43 -18.76 45.23
N ILE A 119 -1.48 -20.00 45.74
CA ILE A 119 -2.53 -20.96 45.44
C ILE A 119 -3.26 -21.29 46.74
N ASP A 120 -4.56 -21.06 46.76
CA ASP A 120 -5.41 -21.21 47.96
C ASP A 120 -4.80 -20.48 49.18
N GLY A 121 -4.21 -19.31 48.93
CA GLY A 121 -3.54 -18.45 49.92
C GLY A 121 -2.15 -18.91 50.38
N LYS A 122 -1.58 -19.98 49.81
CA LYS A 122 -0.24 -20.49 50.13
C LYS A 122 0.76 -20.20 49.03
N GLU A 123 2.05 -20.10 49.39
CA GLU A 123 3.14 -19.89 48.45
C GLU A 123 3.12 -20.94 47.33
N PHE A 124 3.22 -20.47 46.09
CA PHE A 124 3.15 -21.32 44.91
C PHE A 124 4.30 -22.32 44.85
N THR A 125 3.95 -23.57 44.57
CA THR A 125 4.90 -24.63 44.21
C THR A 125 4.44 -25.29 42.93
N ASN A 126 5.39 -25.64 42.05
CA ASN A 126 5.12 -26.34 40.79
C ASN A 126 5.73 -27.76 40.86
N PRO A 127 5.05 -28.82 40.37
CA PRO A 127 3.69 -28.86 39.80
C PRO A 127 2.58 -28.71 40.84
N VAL A 128 1.38 -28.34 40.39
CA VAL A 128 0.16 -28.23 41.22
C VAL A 128 -0.69 -29.48 41.06
N TYR A 129 -1.11 -30.07 42.18
CA TYR A 129 -1.99 -31.24 42.19
C TYR A 129 -3.47 -30.84 42.30
N PHE A 130 -4.30 -31.46 41.48
CA PHE A 130 -5.75 -31.28 41.44
C PHE A 130 -6.47 -32.61 41.65
N THR A 131 -7.46 -32.62 42.52
CA THR A 131 -8.43 -33.72 42.67
C THR A 131 -9.65 -33.51 41.75
N PRO A 132 -10.32 -34.57 41.28
CA PRO A 132 -11.47 -34.43 40.38
C PRO A 132 -12.59 -33.58 40.99
N GLY A 133 -13.00 -32.51 40.30
CA GLY A 133 -14.00 -31.55 40.79
C GLY A 133 -13.46 -30.48 41.73
N GLU A 134 -12.15 -30.45 42.00
CA GLU A 134 -11.54 -29.43 42.84
C GLU A 134 -11.54 -28.06 42.17
N VAL A 135 -11.79 -27.04 42.99
CA VAL A 135 -11.61 -25.64 42.63
C VAL A 135 -10.39 -25.13 43.37
N LYS A 136 -9.47 -24.49 42.65
CA LYS A 136 -8.34 -23.77 43.24
C LYS A 136 -8.37 -22.31 42.86
N GLU A 137 -8.03 -21.47 43.82
CA GLU A 137 -7.88 -20.03 43.60
C GLU A 137 -6.39 -19.71 43.42
N VAL A 138 -6.05 -19.14 42.27
CA VAL A 138 -4.68 -18.70 41.99
C VAL A 138 -4.66 -17.18 41.98
N HIS A 139 -3.92 -16.61 42.92
CA HIS A 139 -3.73 -15.18 43.06
C HIS A 139 -2.31 -14.81 42.64
N ILE A 140 -2.19 -13.96 41.62
CA ILE A 140 -0.91 -13.46 41.12
C ILE A 140 -0.86 -11.97 41.37
N THR A 141 0.23 -11.50 41.99
CA THR A 141 0.55 -10.08 42.08
C THR A 141 1.95 -9.83 41.54
N TYR A 142 2.09 -8.86 40.66
CA TYR A 142 3.38 -8.42 40.13
C TYR A 142 3.35 -6.92 39.84
N THR A 143 4.53 -6.33 39.73
CA THR A 143 4.68 -4.93 39.30
C THR A 143 5.23 -4.85 37.89
N GLN A 144 4.82 -3.82 37.18
CA GLN A 144 5.34 -3.52 35.85
C GLN A 144 5.53 -2.01 35.70
N ASP A 145 6.67 -1.63 35.11
CA ASP A 145 6.95 -0.25 34.76
C ASP A 145 5.98 0.26 33.70
N ILE A 146 5.44 1.45 33.93
CA ILE A 146 4.60 2.13 32.96
C ILE A 146 5.51 2.92 32.02
N LYS A 147 5.46 2.56 30.74
CA LYS A 147 6.26 3.21 29.70
C LYS A 147 5.63 4.53 29.29
N GLY A 148 6.49 5.49 28.93
CA GLY A 148 6.12 6.79 28.39
C GLY A 148 5.88 7.87 29.45
N THR A 149 5.87 9.13 29.01
CA THR A 149 5.76 10.34 29.86
C THR A 149 4.33 10.87 29.87
N THR A 150 3.78 11.20 28.70
CA THR A 150 2.44 11.80 28.57
C THR A 150 1.43 10.81 28.01
N LEU A 151 1.87 9.96 27.08
CA LEU A 151 1.19 8.71 26.75
C LEU A 151 1.75 7.60 27.63
N LYS A 152 0.94 7.12 28.56
CA LYS A 152 1.29 6.01 29.42
C LYS A 152 0.78 4.72 28.80
N SER A 153 1.64 3.71 28.75
CA SER A 153 1.28 2.40 28.20
C SER A 153 1.72 1.26 29.11
N ILE A 154 0.89 0.23 29.17
CA ILE A 154 1.20 -1.02 29.86
C ILE A 154 0.74 -2.21 29.03
N ASP A 155 1.60 -3.22 28.98
CA ASP A 155 1.35 -4.50 28.32
C ASP A 155 1.07 -5.55 29.39
N VAL A 156 -0.20 -5.84 29.62
CA VAL A 156 -0.62 -6.86 30.58
C VAL A 156 -0.85 -8.16 29.82
N ASN A 157 -0.12 -9.21 30.20
CA ASN A 157 -0.29 -10.53 29.61
C ASN A 157 -0.83 -11.50 30.66
N PRO A 158 -2.15 -11.53 30.88
CA PRO A 158 -2.73 -12.33 31.94
C PRO A 158 -3.06 -13.74 31.40
N ILE A 159 -2.11 -14.32 30.65
CA ILE A 159 -2.25 -15.64 30.06
C ILE A 159 -1.58 -16.65 30.99
N LEU A 160 -2.37 -17.61 31.44
CA LEU A 160 -1.93 -18.78 32.19
C LEU A 160 -1.68 -19.94 31.23
N LEU A 161 -0.48 -20.52 31.29
CA LEU A 161 -0.13 -21.72 30.53
C LEU A 161 -0.19 -22.94 31.44
N PHE A 162 -0.76 -24.03 30.92
CA PHE A 162 -0.81 -25.33 31.57
C PHE A 162 0.12 -26.28 30.80
N ASP A 163 1.13 -26.81 31.49
CA ASP A 163 2.20 -27.64 30.92
C ASP A 163 2.87 -26.98 29.69
N GLY A 164 3.05 -25.66 29.76
CA GLY A 164 3.66 -24.85 28.70
C GLY A 164 2.73 -24.56 27.50
N MET A 165 1.47 -24.99 27.53
CA MET A 165 0.48 -24.73 26.49
C MET A 165 -0.59 -23.75 26.94
N ARG A 166 -1.08 -22.92 26.01
CA ARG A 166 -2.21 -22.00 26.27
C ARG A 166 -3.49 -22.81 26.43
N ASN A 167 -4.34 -22.39 27.36
CA ASN A 167 -5.70 -22.90 27.40
C ASN A 167 -6.44 -22.52 26.10
N SER A 168 -6.98 -23.52 25.41
CA SER A 168 -7.74 -23.37 24.16
C SER A 168 -9.26 -23.30 24.38
N LYS A 169 -9.71 -23.22 25.65
CA LYS A 169 -11.12 -23.06 26.04
C LYS A 169 -11.43 -21.63 26.47
N ARG A 170 -12.70 -21.24 26.30
CA ARG A 170 -13.22 -19.92 26.70
C ARG A 170 -13.41 -19.90 28.22
N VAL A 171 -13.14 -18.75 28.83
CA VAL A 171 -13.44 -18.49 30.23
C VAL A 171 -14.89 -18.02 30.35
N SER A 172 -15.61 -18.53 31.36
CA SER A 172 -17.03 -18.22 31.56
C SER A 172 -17.25 -16.75 31.90
N LEU A 173 -16.33 -16.18 32.69
CA LEU A 173 -16.37 -14.78 33.11
C LEU A 173 -14.97 -14.16 33.13
N TYR A 174 -14.79 -13.08 32.38
CA TYR A 174 -13.59 -12.26 32.38
C TYR A 174 -13.94 -10.83 32.78
N ASN A 175 -13.40 -10.42 33.93
CA ASN A 175 -13.59 -9.10 34.50
C ASN A 175 -12.26 -8.39 34.58
N LEU A 176 -12.20 -7.18 34.03
CA LEU A 176 -11.03 -6.34 34.06
C LEU A 176 -11.40 -4.99 34.67
N LYS A 177 -10.61 -4.54 35.64
CA LYS A 177 -10.69 -3.23 36.26
C LYS A 177 -9.34 -2.52 36.12
N LEU A 178 -9.35 -1.37 35.46
CA LEU A 178 -8.21 -0.47 35.38
C LEU A 178 -8.46 0.75 36.26
N LEU A 179 -7.57 1.02 37.21
CA LEU A 179 -7.55 2.26 37.99
C LEU A 179 -6.37 3.11 37.53
N VAL A 180 -6.65 4.33 37.08
CA VAL A 180 -5.63 5.31 36.68
C VAL A 180 -5.72 6.56 37.57
N PRO A 181 -4.66 7.40 37.64
CA PRO A 181 -4.71 8.67 38.34
C PRO A 181 -5.80 9.60 37.79
N SER A 182 -6.28 10.56 38.60
CA SER A 182 -7.25 11.58 38.16
C SER A 182 -6.72 12.42 36.99
N GLY A 183 -7.63 12.87 36.11
CA GLY A 183 -7.29 13.75 34.98
C GLY A 183 -7.14 13.01 33.64
N ILE A 184 -7.48 11.72 33.61
CA ILE A 184 -7.57 10.92 32.39
C ILE A 184 -9.02 10.91 31.92
N ASN A 185 -9.26 11.54 30.78
CA ASN A 185 -10.59 11.70 30.21
C ASN A 185 -10.90 10.67 29.11
N LYS A 186 -9.88 10.01 28.53
CA LYS A 186 -10.05 9.07 27.42
C LYS A 186 -9.01 7.94 27.44
N LEU A 187 -9.49 6.70 27.33
CA LEU A 187 -8.66 5.53 27.06
C LEU A 187 -8.44 5.42 25.55
N ILE A 188 -7.19 5.32 25.09
CA ILE A 188 -6.85 5.39 23.66
C ILE A 188 -6.97 4.02 22.99
N THR A 189 -6.73 2.92 23.72
CA THR A 189 -6.52 1.60 23.10
C THR A 189 -7.71 0.65 23.09
N SER A 190 -8.84 0.98 23.71
CA SER A 190 -9.95 0.03 23.73
C SER A 190 -10.90 0.29 22.57
N SER A 191 -10.86 -0.60 21.57
CA SER A 191 -11.92 -0.77 20.58
C SER A 191 -13.14 -1.49 21.15
N ILE A 192 -13.09 -1.87 22.42
CA ILE A 192 -14.12 -2.63 23.13
C ILE A 192 -14.84 -1.69 24.08
N GLU A 193 -16.16 -1.70 24.04
CA GLU A 193 -17.01 -0.92 24.94
C GLU A 193 -16.70 -1.23 26.43
N TYR A 194 -16.66 -0.16 27.23
CA TYR A 194 -16.31 -0.16 28.66
C TYR A 194 -17.20 0.79 29.45
N ASP A 195 -17.38 0.47 30.73
CA ASP A 195 -17.96 1.39 31.70
C ASP A 195 -16.85 2.20 32.37
N SER A 196 -17.15 3.44 32.77
CA SER A 196 -16.21 4.24 33.53
C SER A 196 -16.88 5.02 34.66
N THR A 197 -16.16 5.17 35.77
CA THR A 197 -16.55 6.03 36.89
C THR A 197 -15.34 6.86 37.33
N SER A 198 -15.59 8.15 37.55
CA SER A 198 -14.56 9.11 37.95
C SER A 198 -14.85 9.62 39.36
N SER A 199 -13.83 9.59 40.23
CA SER A 199 -13.83 10.19 41.56
C SER A 199 -12.79 11.30 41.61
N ALA A 200 -12.80 12.15 42.65
CA ALA A 200 -11.89 13.29 42.76
C ALA A 200 -10.39 12.94 42.59
N ASN A 201 -9.99 11.70 42.93
CA ASN A 201 -8.59 11.28 42.93
C ASN A 201 -8.26 10.20 41.88
N ARG A 202 -9.23 9.46 41.35
CA ARG A 202 -8.99 8.37 40.38
C ARG A 202 -10.14 8.18 39.41
N THR A 203 -9.80 7.80 38.18
CA THR A 203 -10.73 7.29 37.18
C THR A 203 -10.60 5.78 37.10
N SER A 204 -11.74 5.08 36.99
CA SER A 204 -11.77 3.63 36.88
C SER A 204 -12.56 3.17 35.66
N TYR A 205 -11.96 2.25 34.91
CA TYR A 205 -12.51 1.66 33.69
C TYR A 205 -12.74 0.16 33.90
N TYR A 206 -13.87 -0.36 33.43
CA TYR A 206 -14.28 -1.73 33.67
C TYR A 206 -14.78 -2.41 32.41
N TRP A 207 -14.37 -3.67 32.23
CA TRP A 207 -14.88 -4.56 31.21
C TRP A 207 -15.42 -5.82 31.89
N ASN A 208 -16.64 -6.19 31.56
CA ASN A 208 -17.25 -7.45 31.96
C ASN A 208 -17.62 -8.23 30.70
N LYS A 209 -16.94 -9.34 30.45
CA LYS A 209 -17.14 -10.18 29.27
C LYS A 209 -17.43 -11.62 29.69
N LYS A 210 -18.32 -12.27 28.96
CA LYS A 210 -18.71 -13.67 29.18
C LYS A 210 -18.29 -14.52 27.99
N ASN A 211 -17.83 -15.75 28.24
CA ASN A 211 -17.46 -16.72 27.21
C ASN A 211 -16.40 -16.20 26.22
N VAL A 212 -15.27 -15.69 26.74
CA VAL A 212 -14.17 -15.11 25.95
C VAL A 212 -12.86 -15.88 26.10
N TYR A 213 -11.98 -15.77 25.12
CA TYR A 213 -10.61 -16.23 25.23
C TYR A 213 -9.74 -15.16 25.91
N PRO A 214 -8.97 -15.49 26.95
CA PRO A 214 -8.02 -14.55 27.53
C PRO A 214 -6.96 -14.19 26.49
N THR A 215 -6.78 -12.90 26.25
CA THR A 215 -5.74 -12.37 25.38
C THR A 215 -4.88 -11.38 26.15
N SER A 216 -3.66 -11.15 25.66
CA SER A 216 -2.87 -10.03 26.13
C SER A 216 -3.63 -8.72 25.90
N LEU A 217 -3.39 -7.76 26.79
CA LEU A 217 -4.04 -6.48 26.83
C LEU A 217 -2.97 -5.39 26.75
N ASN A 218 -3.02 -4.61 25.68
CA ASN A 218 -2.26 -3.37 25.57
C ASN A 218 -3.16 -2.21 25.98
N VAL A 219 -2.91 -1.63 27.14
CA VAL A 219 -3.63 -0.46 27.62
C VAL A 219 -2.76 0.77 27.41
N LYS A 220 -3.27 1.76 26.68
CA LYS A 220 -2.68 3.10 26.67
C LYS A 220 -3.71 4.11 27.10
N TRP A 221 -3.26 5.00 27.97
CA TRP A 221 -4.03 6.15 28.43
C TRP A 221 -3.14 7.37 28.39
N SER A 222 -3.76 8.53 28.34
CA SER A 222 -3.03 9.78 28.37
C SER A 222 -3.65 10.77 29.33
N THR A 223 -2.79 11.59 29.92
CA THR A 223 -3.17 12.79 30.66
C THR A 223 -3.40 13.99 29.75
N ILE A 224 -3.18 13.82 28.43
CA ILE A 224 -3.39 14.84 27.40
C ILE A 224 -4.89 15.11 27.30
N ASP A 225 -5.29 16.23 27.90
CA ASP A 225 -6.60 16.85 27.78
C ASP A 225 -6.52 17.98 26.72
N ALA A 226 -5.91 17.66 25.58
CA ALA A 226 -5.74 18.58 24.46
C ALA A 226 -6.76 18.24 23.38
N ASP A 227 -7.63 19.19 23.08
CA ASP A 227 -8.51 19.13 21.91
C ASP A 227 -7.82 19.89 20.78
N ILE A 228 -7.04 19.18 19.98
CA ILE A 228 -6.27 19.79 18.89
C ILE A 228 -7.05 19.72 17.58
N SER A 229 -7.43 20.89 17.09
CA SER A 229 -8.05 21.07 15.78
C SER A 229 -6.99 21.44 14.76
N ILE A 230 -6.98 20.76 13.62
CA ILE A 230 -6.06 21.05 12.51
C ILE A 230 -6.88 21.37 11.27
N LYS A 231 -6.51 22.43 10.56
CA LYS A 231 -7.04 22.74 9.23
C LYS A 231 -5.89 22.83 8.24
N LYS A 232 -6.01 22.10 7.13
CA LYS A 232 -5.05 22.09 6.03
C LYS A 232 -5.68 22.80 4.83
N SER A 233 -4.92 23.70 4.21
CA SER A 233 -5.32 24.43 2.99
C SER A 233 -4.14 24.58 2.04
N VAL A 234 -4.44 24.75 0.76
CA VAL A 234 -3.45 25.16 -0.25
C VAL A 234 -3.78 26.59 -0.66
N LEU A 235 -2.80 27.48 -0.65
CA LEU A 235 -2.95 28.86 -1.09
C LEU A 235 -2.81 28.90 -2.62
N THR A 236 -3.94 29.02 -3.31
CA THR A 236 -4.06 28.91 -4.78
C THR A 236 -3.69 30.19 -5.54
N ASP A 237 -3.58 31.34 -4.87
CA ASP A 237 -3.28 32.62 -5.52
C ASP A 237 -1.82 32.75 -6.00
N ILE A 238 -0.99 31.74 -5.75
CA ILE A 238 0.44 31.69 -6.13
C ILE A 238 0.72 30.39 -6.87
N ILE A 239 -0.05 30.07 -7.91
CA ILE A 239 0.46 29.15 -8.93
C ILE A 239 1.45 29.94 -9.77
N LYS A 240 2.70 29.95 -9.32
CA LYS A 240 3.81 30.20 -10.24
C LYS A 240 3.73 29.12 -11.30
N THR A 241 4.12 29.48 -12.52
CA THR A 241 4.17 28.63 -13.72
C THR A 241 5.03 27.35 -13.59
N ASP A 242 5.47 26.98 -12.39
CA ASP A 242 6.39 25.89 -12.07
C ASP A 242 5.78 24.76 -11.21
N GLY A 243 4.49 24.82 -10.86
CA GLY A 243 3.78 23.75 -10.15
C GLY A 243 4.06 23.69 -8.64
N VAL A 244 4.56 24.78 -8.04
CA VAL A 244 4.81 24.88 -6.59
C VAL A 244 3.52 25.25 -5.85
N MET A 245 3.15 24.42 -4.87
CA MET A 245 2.03 24.64 -3.96
C MET A 245 2.53 25.08 -2.60
N ILE A 246 1.89 26.11 -2.04
CA ILE A 246 2.09 26.53 -0.65
C ILE A 246 0.98 25.91 0.19
N VAL A 247 1.36 24.99 1.08
CA VAL A 247 0.46 24.34 2.02
C VAL A 247 0.46 25.13 3.33
N GLU A 248 -0.71 25.55 3.76
CA GLU A 248 -0.95 26.20 5.04
C GLU A 248 -1.57 25.21 6.03
N VAL A 249 -1.04 25.20 7.25
CA VAL A 249 -1.45 24.32 8.36
C VAL A 249 -1.80 25.20 9.55
N LEU A 250 -3.08 25.35 9.83
CA LEU A 250 -3.59 26.03 11.02
C LEU A 250 -3.86 24.99 12.11
N VAL A 251 -3.19 25.14 13.25
CA VAL A 251 -3.43 24.32 14.45
C VAL A 251 -4.00 25.17 15.57
N GLU A 252 -5.03 24.67 16.23
CA GLU A 252 -5.69 25.31 17.36
C GLU A 252 -5.83 24.31 18.52
N ASN A 253 -5.47 24.75 19.73
CA ASN A 253 -5.83 24.03 20.95
C ASN A 253 -7.16 24.54 21.48
N LYS A 254 -8.24 23.80 21.23
CA LYS A 254 -9.59 24.06 21.74
C LYS A 254 -9.81 23.55 23.16
N GLY A 255 -8.82 22.84 23.72
CA GLY A 255 -8.87 22.31 25.06
C GLY A 255 -8.67 23.37 26.14
N ASN A 256 -8.93 22.99 27.39
CA ASN A 256 -8.79 23.86 28.56
C ASN A 256 -7.40 23.79 29.22
N LYS A 257 -6.47 23.01 28.65
CA LYS A 257 -5.09 22.84 29.15
C LYS A 257 -4.08 23.04 28.04
N ASP A 258 -2.87 23.45 28.43
CA ASP A 258 -1.73 23.56 27.52
C ASP A 258 -1.33 22.18 26.98
N ALA A 259 -1.12 22.08 25.67
CA ALA A 259 -0.52 20.92 25.02
C ALA A 259 0.99 21.12 24.90
N ARG A 260 1.78 20.08 25.19
CA ARG A 260 3.24 20.10 25.10
C ARG A 260 3.72 19.09 24.07
N ASP A 261 4.88 19.37 23.48
CA ASP A 261 5.58 18.47 22.57
C ASP A 261 4.69 17.98 21.41
N VAL A 262 3.90 18.91 20.85
CA VAL A 262 3.01 18.60 19.72
C VAL A 262 3.83 18.50 18.45
N VAL A 263 3.77 17.36 17.78
CA VAL A 263 4.40 17.12 16.48
C VAL A 263 3.31 17.07 15.41
N LEU A 264 3.33 18.03 14.49
CA LEU A 264 2.57 17.96 13.25
C LEU A 264 3.37 17.13 12.24
N SER A 265 2.69 16.21 11.55
CA SER A 265 3.31 15.31 10.57
C SER A 265 2.47 15.22 9.31
N ASP A 266 3.10 15.44 8.16
CA ASP A 266 2.51 15.28 6.83
C ASP A 266 3.36 14.34 5.99
N THR A 267 2.77 13.23 5.52
CA THR A 267 3.49 12.23 4.73
C THR A 267 3.30 12.51 3.25
N ILE A 268 4.42 12.63 2.54
CA ILE A 268 4.50 13.04 1.14
C ILE A 268 5.20 11.94 0.34
N LEU A 269 4.54 11.51 -0.73
CA LEU A 269 5.12 10.56 -1.69
C LEU A 269 6.03 11.31 -2.67
N LEU A 270 7.30 10.93 -2.72
CA LEU A 270 8.32 11.54 -3.57
C LEU A 270 8.13 11.24 -5.07
N SER A 271 7.30 10.25 -5.40
CA SER A 271 6.81 10.00 -6.77
C SER A 271 5.85 11.10 -7.23
N ASP A 272 5.08 11.65 -6.31
CA ASP A 272 4.00 12.59 -6.61
C ASP A 272 4.39 14.04 -6.35
N PHE A 273 5.29 14.27 -5.40
CA PHE A 273 5.69 15.61 -4.97
C PHE A 273 7.19 15.74 -4.72
N GLU A 274 7.67 16.99 -4.74
CA GLU A 274 9.02 17.37 -4.37
C GLU A 274 8.99 18.38 -3.22
N PRO A 275 9.57 18.06 -2.05
CA PRO A 275 9.75 19.04 -0.97
C PRO A 275 10.62 20.24 -1.41
N ILE A 276 10.14 21.46 -1.17
CA ILE A 276 10.84 22.69 -1.59
C ILE A 276 11.44 23.43 -0.39
N GLU A 277 10.59 24.04 0.45
CA GLU A 277 11.02 24.88 1.58
C GLU A 277 9.99 24.82 2.73
N PRO A 278 10.40 24.95 4.00
CA PRO A 278 11.79 24.90 4.48
C PRO A 278 12.32 23.47 4.45
N LYS A 279 13.52 23.25 3.89
CA LYS A 279 14.08 21.88 3.70
C LYS A 279 14.35 21.15 5.01
N GLU A 280 14.71 21.90 6.05
CA GLU A 280 15.00 21.38 7.39
C GLU A 280 13.79 20.76 8.09
N ASP A 281 12.57 21.15 7.71
CA ASP A 281 11.35 20.56 8.27
C ASP A 281 11.00 19.22 7.59
N PHE A 282 11.68 18.82 6.50
CA PHE A 282 11.43 17.55 5.82
C PHE A 282 12.43 16.47 6.23
N VAL A 283 11.89 15.35 6.72
CA VAL A 283 12.65 14.15 7.07
C VAL A 283 12.44 13.09 5.99
N TYR A 284 13.52 12.63 5.37
CA TYR A 284 13.48 11.57 4.37
C TYR A 284 13.59 10.21 5.05
N GLU A 285 12.51 9.43 5.03
CA GLU A 285 12.45 8.13 5.71
C GLU A 285 13.05 7.02 4.84
N ASP A 286 12.82 7.08 3.53
CA ASP A 286 13.41 6.22 2.51
C ASP A 286 13.46 6.92 1.14
N ALA A 287 13.67 6.16 0.06
CA ALA A 287 13.76 6.70 -1.30
C ALA A 287 12.39 7.12 -1.89
N ILE A 288 11.27 6.84 -1.21
CA ILE A 288 9.91 6.96 -1.74
C ILE A 288 9.10 7.96 -0.91
N VAL A 289 9.41 8.12 0.38
CA VAL A 289 8.63 8.92 1.32
C VAL A 289 9.47 10.01 1.97
N ALA A 290 8.93 11.22 1.98
CA ALA A 290 9.39 12.31 2.84
C ALA A 290 8.25 12.73 3.79
N THR A 291 8.60 13.11 5.00
CA THR A 291 7.64 13.55 6.01
C THR A 291 7.98 14.98 6.42
N TRP A 292 7.06 15.91 6.19
CA TRP A 292 7.15 17.25 6.78
C TRP A 292 6.78 17.15 8.26
N LYS A 293 7.65 17.66 9.14
CA LYS A 293 7.47 17.64 10.59
C LYS A 293 7.60 19.03 11.17
N LYS A 294 6.68 19.36 12.09
CA LYS A 294 6.79 20.58 12.89
C LYS A 294 6.56 20.31 14.36
N GLU A 295 7.57 20.63 15.16
CA GLU A 295 7.54 20.49 16.61
C GLU A 295 7.07 21.79 17.27
N ILE A 296 6.20 21.65 18.26
CA ILE A 296 5.65 22.75 19.05
C ILE A 296 5.80 22.38 20.52
N ASP A 297 6.81 22.97 21.18
CA ASP A 297 7.12 22.69 22.59
C ASP A 297 5.92 22.92 23.51
N ILE A 298 5.20 24.03 23.29
CA ILE A 298 4.00 24.40 24.04
C ILE A 298 3.00 25.09 23.11
N LEU A 299 1.76 24.59 23.13
CA LEU A 299 0.58 25.20 22.52
C LEU A 299 -0.47 25.44 23.61
N LYS A 300 -0.59 26.70 24.06
CA LYS A 300 -1.44 27.07 25.20
C LYS A 300 -2.92 26.82 24.93
N ALA A 301 -3.70 26.65 26.00
CA ALA A 301 -5.17 26.55 25.89
C ALA A 301 -5.75 27.77 25.12
N GLY A 302 -6.52 27.52 24.06
CA GLY A 302 -7.08 28.54 23.18
C GLY A 302 -6.10 29.15 22.16
N GLU A 303 -4.83 28.75 22.14
CA GLU A 303 -3.84 29.29 21.22
C GLU A 303 -4.02 28.73 19.80
N ARG A 304 -3.76 29.58 18.80
CA ARG A 304 -3.72 29.23 17.38
C ARG A 304 -2.34 29.52 16.82
N LYS A 305 -1.78 28.58 16.06
CA LYS A 305 -0.53 28.75 15.30
C LYS A 305 -0.75 28.35 13.84
N THR A 306 -0.08 29.06 12.95
CA THR A 306 -0.09 28.76 11.52
C THR A 306 1.32 28.43 11.07
N PHE A 307 1.45 27.36 10.28
CA PHE A 307 2.69 26.95 9.65
C PHE A 307 2.48 26.83 8.14
N THR A 308 3.55 26.99 7.38
CA THR A 308 3.52 26.87 5.93
C THR A 308 4.70 26.05 5.44
N TYR A 309 4.49 25.22 4.43
CA TYR A 309 5.57 24.56 3.70
C TYR A 309 5.24 24.51 2.21
N GLN A 310 6.27 24.34 1.39
CA GLN A 310 6.16 24.34 -0.07
C GLN A 310 6.51 22.97 -0.62
N ILE A 311 5.67 22.48 -1.53
CA ILE A 311 5.90 21.25 -2.30
C ILE A 311 5.63 21.53 -3.78
N LYS A 312 6.40 20.91 -4.66
CA LYS A 312 6.16 20.96 -6.10
C LYS A 312 5.48 19.68 -6.56
N LEU A 313 4.40 19.80 -7.32
CA LEU A 313 3.70 18.66 -7.88
C LEU A 313 4.51 18.04 -9.03
N LYS A 314 4.78 16.74 -8.96
CA LYS A 314 5.46 15.96 -10.00
C LYS A 314 4.49 15.11 -10.83
N ASN A 315 3.42 14.64 -10.21
CA ASN A 315 2.46 13.74 -10.84
C ASN A 315 1.09 14.43 -11.05
N PRO A 316 0.68 14.72 -12.30
CA PRO A 316 -0.59 15.37 -12.62
C PRO A 316 -1.83 14.61 -12.21
N ALA A 317 -1.73 13.28 -12.08
CA ALA A 317 -2.85 12.44 -11.70
C ALA A 317 -3.29 12.67 -10.24
N VAL A 318 -2.47 13.29 -9.40
CA VAL A 318 -2.80 13.51 -7.99
C VAL A 318 -3.71 14.73 -7.84
N SER A 319 -4.94 14.48 -7.39
CA SER A 319 -5.97 15.51 -7.17
C SER A 319 -6.25 15.79 -5.70
N THR A 320 -5.60 15.08 -4.78
CA THR A 320 -5.84 15.22 -3.33
C THR A 320 -4.56 15.09 -2.51
N LEU A 321 -4.35 16.01 -1.57
CA LEU A 321 -3.37 15.87 -0.50
C LEU A 321 -3.99 15.17 0.70
N LYS A 322 -3.25 14.21 1.25
CA LYS A 322 -3.65 13.47 2.46
C LYS A 322 -3.70 14.38 3.70
N PRO A 323 -4.41 13.96 4.77
CA PRO A 323 -4.50 14.74 5.99
C PRO A 323 -3.17 14.82 6.73
N ILE A 324 -2.98 15.91 7.45
CA ILE A 324 -1.95 16.07 8.47
C ILE A 324 -2.45 15.47 9.77
N ILE A 325 -1.52 14.87 10.50
CA ILE A 325 -1.77 14.36 11.85
C ILE A 325 -1.00 15.18 12.89
N ALA A 326 -1.62 15.38 14.05
CA ALA A 326 -0.93 15.85 15.25
C ALA A 326 -0.70 14.68 16.19
N ILE A 327 0.53 14.60 16.70
CA ILE A 327 1.00 13.54 17.58
C ILE A 327 1.61 14.18 18.83
N ILE A 328 1.34 13.61 20.00
CA ILE A 328 2.14 13.84 21.21
C ILE A 328 2.57 12.47 21.73
N ASP A 329 3.86 12.29 22.00
CA ASP A 329 4.44 11.03 22.51
C ASP A 329 4.00 9.78 21.73
N GLY A 330 3.87 9.89 20.40
CA GLY A 330 3.46 8.78 19.52
C GLY A 330 1.94 8.48 19.51
N SER A 331 1.10 9.25 20.21
CA SER A 331 -0.35 9.16 20.11
C SER A 331 -0.95 10.18 19.16
N LEU A 332 -1.82 9.71 18.26
CA LEU A 332 -2.63 10.56 17.41
C LEU A 332 -3.66 11.34 18.25
N ILE A 333 -3.61 12.66 18.17
CA ILE A 333 -4.47 13.57 18.95
C ILE A 333 -5.31 14.53 18.08
N GLY A 334 -4.99 14.63 16.79
CA GLY A 334 -5.73 15.47 15.84
C GLY A 334 -5.44 15.07 14.41
N VAL A 335 -6.42 15.29 13.52
CA VAL A 335 -6.31 15.01 12.07
C VAL A 335 -6.94 16.18 11.31
N SER A 336 -6.31 16.61 10.22
CA SER A 336 -6.87 17.63 9.35
C SER A 336 -7.90 17.07 8.37
N ASN A 337 -8.51 17.96 7.57
CA ASN A 337 -9.22 17.58 6.37
C ASN A 337 -8.27 17.09 5.26
N ASP A 338 -8.82 16.32 4.31
CA ASP A 338 -8.23 16.17 2.98
C ASP A 338 -8.25 17.52 2.25
N VAL A 339 -7.28 17.75 1.36
CA VAL A 339 -7.28 18.94 0.50
C VAL A 339 -7.34 18.52 -0.95
N ILE A 340 -8.42 18.91 -1.63
CA ILE A 340 -8.57 18.73 -3.08
C ILE A 340 -7.73 19.81 -3.77
N ILE A 341 -6.79 19.37 -4.60
CA ILE A 341 -6.01 20.23 -5.49
C ILE A 341 -6.92 20.57 -6.66
N LYS A 342 -7.47 21.79 -6.67
CA LYS A 342 -8.47 22.21 -7.66
C LYS A 342 -7.87 22.58 -9.02
N ASP A 343 -6.59 22.89 -9.04
CA ASP A 343 -5.86 23.28 -10.25
C ASP A 343 -4.94 22.12 -10.63
N LYS A 344 -5.45 21.20 -11.47
CA LYS A 344 -4.64 20.12 -12.05
C LYS A 344 -3.60 20.73 -12.99
N ILE A 345 -2.47 20.03 -13.10
CA ILE A 345 -1.22 20.52 -13.68
C ILE A 345 -1.43 21.09 -15.06
N CYS A 346 -1.07 22.36 -15.19
CA CYS A 346 -0.71 22.93 -16.47
C CYS A 346 0.81 22.79 -16.70
N GLY A 347 1.22 22.45 -17.92
CA GLY A 347 2.59 22.31 -18.40
C GLY A 347 3.03 20.90 -18.83
N ASP A 348 2.13 19.92 -18.96
CA ASP A 348 2.46 18.55 -19.39
C ASP A 348 2.20 18.25 -20.88
N LYS A 349 1.66 19.24 -21.61
CA LYS A 349 1.28 19.22 -23.03
C LYS A 349 0.09 18.32 -23.39
N ILE A 350 -0.72 17.89 -22.41
CA ILE A 350 -1.91 17.06 -22.64
C ILE A 350 -3.13 17.78 -22.05
N CYS A 351 -4.02 18.31 -22.89
CA CYS A 351 -5.25 18.99 -22.44
C CYS A 351 -6.28 17.97 -21.89
N MET A 352 -6.38 17.84 -20.56
CA MET A 352 -7.34 16.95 -19.88
C MET A 352 -8.75 17.57 -19.77
N HIS A 353 -9.79 16.77 -19.51
CA HIS A 353 -11.21 17.23 -19.47
C HIS A 353 -11.49 18.42 -18.51
N ASN A 354 -10.61 18.66 -17.55
CA ASN A 354 -10.74 19.72 -16.54
C ASN A 354 -9.72 20.86 -16.72
N GLU A 355 -8.98 20.88 -17.83
CA GLU A 355 -8.12 21.97 -18.27
C GLU A 355 -8.84 22.77 -19.37
N THR A 356 -8.64 24.07 -19.35
CA THR A 356 -9.24 25.06 -20.24
C THR A 356 -8.15 26.04 -20.64
N TYR A 357 -8.36 26.81 -21.71
CA TYR A 357 -7.42 27.89 -22.03
C TYR A 357 -7.27 28.91 -20.87
N GLU A 358 -8.32 29.16 -20.09
CA GLU A 358 -8.27 30.15 -19.00
C GLU A 358 -7.41 29.69 -17.80
N ASN A 359 -7.43 28.39 -17.47
CA ASN A 359 -6.65 27.85 -16.35
C ASN A 359 -5.36 27.11 -16.78
N CYS A 360 -5.23 26.73 -18.05
CA CYS A 360 -4.04 26.13 -18.61
C CYS A 360 -3.78 26.47 -20.10
N PRO A 361 -3.33 27.70 -20.40
CA PRO A 361 -3.06 28.14 -21.77
C PRO A 361 -1.81 27.49 -22.41
N GLN A 362 -0.99 26.78 -21.62
CA GLN A 362 0.26 26.16 -22.08
C GLN A 362 0.02 24.78 -22.71
N ASP A 363 -0.91 24.00 -22.14
CA ASP A 363 -1.28 22.67 -22.66
C ASP A 363 -2.53 22.71 -23.54
N CYS A 364 -3.38 23.74 -23.36
CA CYS A 364 -4.52 24.03 -24.22
C CYS A 364 -4.31 25.37 -24.96
N PRO A 365 -3.25 25.56 -25.78
CA PRO A 365 -3.00 26.82 -26.46
C PRO A 365 -4.05 27.09 -27.54
N VAL A 366 -4.64 28.29 -27.54
CA VAL A 366 -5.54 28.72 -28.62
C VAL A 366 -4.72 28.89 -29.90
N GLY A 367 -4.92 27.99 -30.87
CA GLY A 367 -4.13 28.00 -32.10
C GLY A 367 -4.56 27.04 -33.22
N LYS A 368 -5.40 27.59 -34.12
CA LYS A 368 -5.38 27.49 -35.60
C LYS A 368 -6.19 26.44 -36.38
N ASP A 369 -7.09 25.72 -35.75
CA ASP A 369 -8.07 24.86 -36.44
C ASP A 369 -9.52 25.13 -35.98
N ASN A 370 -9.89 26.41 -35.91
CA ASN A 370 -11.27 26.91 -35.91
C ASN A 370 -12.31 26.30 -34.93
N TYR A 371 -11.95 25.47 -33.97
CA TYR A 371 -12.85 25.07 -32.89
C TYR A 371 -12.40 25.72 -31.59
N CYS A 372 -12.84 26.97 -31.43
CA CYS A 372 -13.10 27.71 -30.19
C CYS A 372 -12.96 29.20 -30.50
N ASP A 373 -14.07 29.89 -30.78
CA ASP A 373 -14.19 31.30 -30.38
C ASP A 373 -15.69 31.72 -30.29
N PRO A 374 -16.02 32.90 -29.74
CA PRO A 374 -16.61 33.01 -28.42
C PRO A 374 -17.98 33.69 -28.50
N LYS A 375 -18.98 33.23 -27.73
CA LYS A 375 -19.98 34.16 -27.19
C LYS A 375 -20.76 33.63 -25.99
N GLU A 376 -20.49 34.31 -24.89
CA GLU A 376 -21.27 34.53 -23.65
C GLU A 376 -21.47 33.43 -22.59
N ASP A 377 -21.10 32.16 -22.74
CA ASP A 377 -21.25 31.21 -21.62
C ASP A 377 -20.07 30.29 -21.26
N ARG A 378 -18.96 30.32 -22.01
CA ARG A 378 -17.63 29.75 -21.63
C ARG A 378 -17.70 28.33 -21.05
N LYS A 379 -18.36 27.40 -21.75
CA LYS A 379 -18.27 25.97 -21.44
C LYS A 379 -17.84 25.17 -22.66
N CYS A 380 -16.90 24.24 -22.46
CA CYS A 380 -16.70 23.11 -23.37
C CYS A 380 -17.83 22.12 -23.12
N ASP A 381 -18.68 21.90 -24.13
CA ASP A 381 -19.77 20.93 -24.06
C ASP A 381 -19.37 19.67 -24.86
N PRO A 382 -19.01 18.56 -24.20
CA PRO A 382 -18.84 17.27 -24.87
C PRO A 382 -20.17 16.60 -25.27
N ASP A 383 -21.32 17.24 -25.00
CA ASP A 383 -22.66 16.77 -25.33
C ASP A 383 -23.35 17.75 -26.28
N CYS A 384 -23.15 17.56 -27.60
CA CYS A 384 -23.86 18.32 -28.64
C CYS A 384 -25.38 18.25 -28.45
N ASP A 385 -25.99 19.28 -27.85
CA ASP A 385 -27.44 19.48 -27.76
C ASP A 385 -27.91 20.38 -28.92
N PRO A 386 -28.68 19.84 -29.89
CA PRO A 386 -29.15 20.58 -31.06
C PRO A 386 -30.06 21.78 -30.73
N ARG A 387 -30.50 21.92 -29.47
CA ARG A 387 -31.35 23.04 -29.04
C ARG A 387 -30.57 24.31 -28.70
N ASN A 388 -29.28 24.20 -28.36
CA ASN A 388 -28.50 25.30 -27.80
C ASN A 388 -27.24 25.65 -28.60
N ASP A 389 -26.80 24.78 -29.51
CA ASP A 389 -25.63 25.02 -30.38
C ASP A 389 -26.03 24.91 -31.87
N ILE A 390 -25.80 25.98 -32.62
CA ILE A 390 -26.14 26.06 -34.05
C ILE A 390 -25.19 25.22 -34.91
N ASP A 391 -23.98 24.97 -34.42
CA ASP A 391 -22.95 24.20 -35.13
C ASP A 391 -23.21 22.68 -35.03
N CYS A 392 -23.99 22.24 -34.03
CA CYS A 392 -24.52 20.86 -33.94
C CYS A 392 -25.70 20.58 -34.90
N THR A 393 -26.01 21.49 -35.85
CA THR A 393 -27.08 21.29 -36.86
C THR A 393 -26.56 21.27 -38.30
N LYS A 394 -25.25 21.44 -38.49
CA LYS A 394 -24.64 21.49 -39.80
C LYS A 394 -24.40 20.07 -40.32
N ASP A 395 -25.03 19.78 -41.45
CA ASP A 395 -24.89 18.55 -42.23
C ASP A 395 -24.61 19.02 -43.68
N THR A 396 -23.33 19.00 -44.06
CA THR A 396 -22.84 19.66 -45.26
C THR A 396 -23.20 18.88 -46.52
N ASP A 397 -23.24 17.56 -46.45
CA ASP A 397 -23.54 16.69 -47.59
C ASP A 397 -24.96 16.10 -47.57
N ASN A 398 -25.75 16.47 -46.55
CA ASN A 398 -27.16 16.15 -46.36
C ASN A 398 -27.43 14.64 -46.33
N ASP A 399 -26.55 13.87 -45.71
CA ASP A 399 -26.66 12.43 -45.57
C ASP A 399 -27.47 11.98 -44.33
N GLY A 400 -27.82 12.95 -43.48
CA GLY A 400 -28.57 12.75 -42.25
C GLY A 400 -27.70 12.63 -41.00
N ILE A 401 -26.39 12.78 -41.13
CA ILE A 401 -25.41 12.83 -40.05
C ILE A 401 -24.84 14.24 -39.99
N ILE A 402 -24.82 14.83 -38.79
CA ILE A 402 -24.21 16.15 -38.60
C ILE A 402 -22.67 16.06 -38.73
N ASP A 403 -22.03 17.07 -39.34
CA ASP A 403 -20.60 17.09 -39.71
C ASP A 403 -19.67 16.64 -38.57
N ILE A 404 -20.01 16.96 -37.31
CA ILE A 404 -19.20 16.63 -36.14
C ILE A 404 -19.28 15.15 -35.71
N LEU A 405 -20.30 14.43 -36.16
CA LEU A 405 -20.49 12.99 -35.92
C LEU A 405 -20.27 12.18 -37.20
N ASP A 406 -19.93 12.85 -38.29
CA ASP A 406 -19.75 12.28 -39.61
C ASP A 406 -18.27 11.95 -39.85
N ASN A 407 -18.00 10.71 -40.28
CA ASN A 407 -16.66 10.28 -40.65
C ASN A 407 -16.32 10.64 -42.11
N CYS A 408 -17.27 11.17 -42.89
CA CYS A 408 -17.05 11.81 -44.18
C CYS A 408 -17.89 13.09 -44.37
N PRO A 409 -17.60 14.19 -43.64
CA PRO A 409 -18.45 15.40 -43.59
C PRO A 409 -18.74 16.12 -44.94
N LEU A 410 -18.13 15.69 -46.03
CA LEU A 410 -18.24 16.27 -47.36
C LEU A 410 -18.73 15.25 -48.41
N VAL A 411 -18.91 13.99 -48.03
CA VAL A 411 -19.21 12.87 -48.93
C VAL A 411 -20.29 12.00 -48.29
N ASN A 412 -21.50 12.16 -48.82
CA ASN A 412 -22.71 11.50 -48.33
C ASN A 412 -22.51 9.99 -48.10
N ASN A 413 -22.49 9.55 -46.84
CA ASN A 413 -22.30 8.16 -46.41
C ASN A 413 -23.14 7.80 -45.17
N PRO A 414 -24.49 7.71 -45.31
CA PRO A 414 -25.41 7.55 -44.18
C PRO A 414 -25.18 6.32 -43.29
N ASP A 415 -24.46 5.31 -43.80
CA ASP A 415 -24.15 4.08 -43.09
C ASP A 415 -22.88 4.14 -42.23
N LYS A 416 -22.08 5.23 -42.35
CA LYS A 416 -20.81 5.45 -41.64
C LYS A 416 -19.87 4.25 -41.70
N ALA A 417 -19.83 3.55 -42.84
CA ALA A 417 -18.91 2.44 -43.01
C ALA A 417 -17.47 2.94 -42.84
N ASP A 418 -16.69 2.24 -42.01
CA ASP A 418 -15.29 2.50 -41.71
C ASP A 418 -14.66 1.12 -41.44
N SER A 419 -14.05 0.56 -42.49
CA SER A 419 -13.65 -0.84 -42.56
C SER A 419 -12.38 -1.15 -41.76
N ASP A 420 -11.54 -0.16 -41.50
CA ASP A 420 -10.28 -0.31 -40.76
C ASP A 420 -10.22 0.46 -39.42
N ALA A 421 -11.28 1.20 -39.09
CA ALA A 421 -11.51 1.91 -37.84
C ALA A 421 -10.51 3.05 -37.59
N ASP A 422 -10.15 3.79 -38.63
CA ASP A 422 -9.23 4.92 -38.54
C ASP A 422 -9.90 6.27 -38.28
N GLY A 423 -11.24 6.30 -38.35
CA GLY A 423 -12.06 7.48 -38.11
C GLY A 423 -12.44 8.24 -39.37
N VAL A 424 -11.99 7.80 -40.55
CA VAL A 424 -12.40 8.28 -41.87
C VAL A 424 -13.31 7.24 -42.52
N GLY A 425 -14.43 7.66 -43.09
CA GLY A 425 -15.38 6.71 -43.67
C GLY A 425 -14.90 6.14 -45.01
N ASP A 426 -15.26 4.89 -45.30
CA ASP A 426 -14.93 4.16 -46.54
C ASP A 426 -15.28 4.96 -47.82
N ALA A 427 -16.23 5.89 -47.73
CA ALA A 427 -16.68 6.72 -48.85
C ALA A 427 -15.71 7.86 -49.21
N CYS A 428 -14.93 8.35 -48.25
CA CYS A 428 -13.96 9.44 -48.42
C CYS A 428 -12.52 9.04 -48.08
N ASP A 429 -12.30 7.80 -47.67
CA ASP A 429 -10.99 7.25 -47.37
C ASP A 429 -10.21 6.89 -48.66
N ASN A 430 -9.00 7.44 -48.80
CA ASN A 430 -8.09 7.13 -49.90
C ASN A 430 -7.35 5.78 -49.73
N CYS A 431 -7.51 5.12 -48.58
CA CYS A 431 -7.07 3.75 -48.30
C CYS A 431 -8.05 2.94 -47.42
N PRO A 432 -9.26 2.59 -47.93
CA PRO A 432 -10.39 2.02 -47.16
C PRO A 432 -10.18 0.72 -46.38
N ASN A 433 -8.99 0.13 -46.41
CA ASN A 433 -8.69 -1.12 -45.71
C ASN A 433 -7.34 -1.04 -44.97
N LYS A 434 -6.77 0.15 -44.81
CA LYS A 434 -5.50 0.35 -44.14
C LYS A 434 -5.44 1.70 -43.41
N TYR A 435 -5.68 1.63 -42.10
CA TYR A 435 -5.55 2.71 -41.12
C TYR A 435 -4.57 3.84 -41.50
N ASN A 436 -5.11 5.01 -41.83
CA ASN A 436 -4.41 6.24 -42.18
C ASN A 436 -5.27 7.51 -41.93
N PRO A 437 -5.49 7.89 -40.66
CA PRO A 437 -6.38 9.01 -40.31
C PRO A 437 -5.96 10.38 -40.89
N ASP A 438 -4.70 10.52 -41.30
CA ASP A 438 -4.16 11.74 -41.90
C ASP A 438 -4.42 11.85 -43.40
N GLN A 439 -4.96 10.80 -44.03
CA GLN A 439 -5.35 10.75 -45.45
C GLN A 439 -4.26 11.26 -46.39
N LYS A 440 -3.00 11.02 -46.03
CA LYS A 440 -1.85 11.53 -46.77
C LYS A 440 -1.72 10.86 -48.12
N ASP A 441 -1.73 11.68 -49.17
CA ASP A 441 -1.52 11.31 -50.57
C ASP A 441 -0.47 12.27 -51.15
N SER A 442 0.76 11.78 -51.30
CA SER A 442 1.91 12.62 -51.65
C SER A 442 1.92 13.05 -53.12
N ASP A 443 1.34 12.27 -54.02
CA ASP A 443 1.31 12.56 -55.45
C ASP A 443 -0.08 12.98 -55.98
N ASN A 444 -1.09 12.99 -55.09
CA ASN A 444 -2.47 13.40 -55.32
C ASN A 444 -3.17 12.61 -56.42
N ASP A 445 -2.89 11.31 -56.53
CA ASP A 445 -3.53 10.43 -57.50
C ASP A 445 -4.85 9.83 -57.01
N GLY A 446 -5.21 10.07 -55.74
CA GLY A 446 -6.43 9.59 -55.08
C GLY A 446 -6.25 8.26 -54.35
N ILE A 447 -5.04 7.69 -54.32
CA ILE A 447 -4.65 6.52 -53.54
C ILE A 447 -3.71 7.01 -52.43
N GLY A 448 -4.06 6.73 -51.17
CA GLY A 448 -3.22 7.17 -50.07
C GLY A 448 -1.85 6.46 -50.03
N ASP A 449 -0.83 7.18 -49.55
CA ASP A 449 0.53 6.65 -49.35
C ASP A 449 0.52 5.35 -48.53
N ALA A 450 -0.49 5.17 -47.67
CA ALA A 450 -0.63 3.99 -46.84
C ALA A 450 -0.85 2.73 -47.69
N CYS A 451 -1.79 2.75 -48.64
CA CYS A 451 -2.15 1.59 -49.45
C CYS A 451 -1.41 1.54 -50.78
N GLU A 452 -0.69 2.60 -51.13
CA GLU A 452 0.22 2.60 -52.26
C GLU A 452 1.38 1.63 -51.99
N SER A 453 1.40 0.51 -52.70
CA SER A 453 2.44 -0.50 -52.52
C SER A 453 3.63 -0.16 -53.40
N GLU A 454 4.78 0.13 -52.78
CA GLU A 454 6.04 0.22 -53.52
C GLU A 454 6.29 -1.05 -54.33
N ILE A 455 6.69 -0.85 -55.59
CA ILE A 455 6.91 -1.87 -56.62
C ILE A 455 7.47 -3.17 -56.00
N PRO A 456 6.80 -4.32 -56.19
CA PRO A 456 7.19 -5.55 -55.53
C PRO A 456 8.66 -5.91 -55.78
N TRP A 457 9.40 -6.25 -54.71
CA TRP A 457 10.82 -6.61 -54.80
C TRP A 457 11.12 -7.71 -55.83
N TRP A 458 10.17 -8.60 -56.12
CA TRP A 458 10.34 -9.62 -57.17
C TRP A 458 10.41 -9.03 -58.58
N LEU A 459 9.74 -7.90 -58.86
CA LEU A 459 9.83 -7.15 -60.11
C LEU A 459 11.20 -6.48 -60.24
N VAL A 460 11.74 -5.94 -59.14
CA VAL A 460 13.11 -5.41 -59.08
C VAL A 460 14.13 -6.52 -59.33
N ILE A 461 13.95 -7.69 -58.70
CA ILE A 461 14.79 -8.87 -58.92
C ILE A 461 14.68 -9.38 -60.37
N LEU A 462 13.48 -9.38 -60.96
CA LEU A 462 13.27 -9.77 -62.36
C LEU A 462 14.03 -8.84 -63.31
N ILE A 463 13.98 -7.53 -63.08
CA ILE A 463 14.72 -6.53 -63.86
C ILE A 463 16.24 -6.73 -63.70
N ILE A 464 16.73 -6.96 -62.47
CA ILE A 464 18.14 -7.25 -62.21
C ILE A 464 18.59 -8.53 -62.93
N ILE A 465 17.78 -9.59 -62.89
CA ILE A 465 18.05 -10.84 -63.59
C ILE A 465 18.11 -10.62 -65.10
N LEU A 466 17.17 -9.85 -65.68
CA LEU A 466 17.16 -9.51 -67.10
C LEU A 466 18.40 -8.68 -67.50
N ILE A 467 18.82 -7.72 -66.66
CA ILE A 467 20.04 -6.94 -66.86
C ILE A 467 21.29 -7.84 -66.78
N LEU A 468 21.36 -8.76 -65.82
CA LEU A 468 22.46 -9.72 -65.69
C LEU A 468 22.53 -10.69 -66.88
N ILE A 469 21.38 -11.17 -67.36
CA ILE A 469 21.30 -12.00 -68.58
C ILE A 469 21.77 -11.18 -69.79
N MET A 470 21.34 -9.93 -69.92
CA MET A 470 21.80 -9.05 -71.00
C MET A 470 23.32 -8.81 -70.93
N ILE A 471 23.88 -8.57 -69.73
CA ILE A 471 25.32 -8.42 -69.51
C ILE A 471 26.05 -9.71 -69.89
N LEU A 472 25.56 -10.88 -69.50
CA LEU A 472 26.15 -12.18 -69.85
C LEU A 472 26.11 -12.47 -71.36
N VAL A 473 25.02 -12.09 -72.03
CA VAL A 473 24.87 -12.19 -73.48
C VAL A 473 25.84 -11.25 -74.20
N LEU A 474 26.01 -10.02 -73.70
CA LEU A 474 26.97 -9.04 -74.22
C LEU A 474 28.43 -9.45 -73.92
N TRP A 475 28.69 -10.15 -72.82
CA TRP A 475 30.01 -10.67 -72.46
C TRP A 475 30.54 -11.74 -73.44
N LYS A 476 29.64 -12.41 -74.16
CA LYS A 476 30.00 -13.36 -75.22
C LYS A 476 30.47 -12.70 -76.52
N LYS A 477 30.36 -11.37 -76.67
CA LYS A 477 30.84 -10.63 -77.85
C LYS A 477 32.01 -9.69 -77.52
N THR A 478 33.20 -10.22 -77.77
CA THR A 478 34.49 -9.54 -78.09
C THR A 478 35.08 -8.49 -77.12
N GLY A 479 36.37 -8.66 -76.84
CA GLY A 479 37.16 -8.12 -75.72
C GLY A 479 37.43 -6.61 -75.65
N TYR A 480 36.59 -5.76 -76.24
CA TYR A 480 36.66 -4.30 -76.05
C TYR A 480 35.45 -3.73 -75.28
N TRP A 481 34.36 -4.49 -75.16
CA TRP A 481 33.16 -4.05 -74.44
C TRP A 481 33.23 -4.24 -72.91
N GLN A 482 34.22 -4.97 -72.39
CA GLN A 482 34.33 -5.28 -70.96
C GLN A 482 34.50 -4.03 -70.09
N TRP A 483 35.28 -3.04 -70.54
CA TRP A 483 35.49 -1.80 -69.79
C TRP A 483 34.27 -0.88 -69.81
N ILE A 484 33.50 -0.86 -70.91
CA ILE A 484 32.25 -0.11 -71.01
C ILE A 484 31.19 -0.75 -70.11
N VAL A 485 31.11 -2.08 -70.09
CA VAL A 485 30.18 -2.82 -69.23
C VAL A 485 30.54 -2.62 -67.75
N ILE A 486 31.82 -2.65 -67.37
CA ILE A 486 32.25 -2.32 -66.00
C ILE A 486 31.89 -0.88 -65.63
N GLY A 487 32.08 0.07 -66.55
CA GLY A 487 31.68 1.47 -66.35
C GLY A 487 30.18 1.63 -66.10
N ILE A 488 29.34 0.96 -66.89
CA ILE A 488 27.88 0.98 -66.74
C ILE A 488 27.45 0.32 -65.43
N ILE A 489 28.08 -0.80 -65.03
CA ILE A 489 27.79 -1.47 -63.74
C ILE A 489 28.12 -0.55 -62.57
N ILE A 490 29.26 0.15 -62.59
CA ILE A 490 29.63 1.11 -61.55
C ILE A 490 28.61 2.26 -61.49
N LEU A 491 28.18 2.77 -62.65
CA LEU A 491 27.20 3.85 -62.73
C LEU A 491 25.83 3.43 -62.17
N ILE A 492 25.40 2.20 -62.46
CA ILE A 492 24.17 1.60 -61.91
C ILE A 492 24.28 1.43 -60.39
N ILE A 493 25.42 0.96 -59.87
CA ILE A 493 25.65 0.83 -58.42
C ILE A 493 25.58 2.20 -57.74
N ILE A 494 26.18 3.24 -58.34
CA ILE A 494 26.11 4.61 -57.81
C ILE A 494 24.66 5.12 -57.82
N LEU A 495 23.90 4.84 -58.88
CA LEU A 495 22.50 5.26 -58.98
C LEU A 495 21.62 4.56 -57.92
N ILE A 496 21.85 3.26 -57.71
CA ILE A 496 21.19 2.48 -56.65
C ILE A 496 21.54 3.05 -55.28
N PHE A 497 22.79 3.44 -55.05
CA PHE A 497 23.22 4.04 -53.79
C PHE A 497 22.61 5.43 -53.55
N MET A 498 22.46 6.23 -54.61
CA MET A 498 21.76 7.53 -54.51
C MET A 498 20.26 7.36 -54.26
N LEU A 499 19.61 6.42 -54.93
CA LEU A 499 18.19 6.12 -54.71
C LEU A 499 17.95 5.55 -53.31
N TRP A 500 18.84 4.68 -52.81
CA TRP A 500 18.81 4.19 -51.43
C TRP A 500 18.91 5.32 -50.40
N LYS A 501 19.75 6.33 -50.67
CA LYS A 501 19.89 7.50 -49.80
C LYS A 501 18.65 8.40 -49.81
N ILE A 502 17.99 8.55 -50.96
CA ILE A 502 16.73 9.31 -51.06
C ILE A 502 15.59 8.59 -50.33
N TYR A 503 15.51 7.25 -50.44
CA TYR A 503 14.45 6.45 -49.82
C TYR A 503 14.60 6.20 -48.32
N SER A 504 15.82 6.20 -47.78
CA SER A 504 16.06 5.92 -46.35
C SER A 504 15.89 7.12 -45.43
N GLY A 505 15.57 8.31 -45.97
CA GLY A 505 15.32 9.52 -45.17
C GLY A 505 16.49 9.96 -44.29
N LEU A 506 17.72 9.54 -44.61
CA LEU A 506 18.96 9.75 -43.83
C LEU A 506 20.05 10.52 -44.59
#